data_AF-A0A7H0K9N9-F1
#
_entry.id   AF-A0A7H0K9N9-F1
#
_cell.length_a   1.000
_cell.length_b   1.000
_cell.length_c   1.000
_cell.angle_alpha   90.00
_cell.angle_beta   90.00
_cell.angle_gamma   90.00
#
_symmetry.space_group_name_H-M   'P 1'
#
loop_
_entity.id
_entity.type
_entity.pdbx_description
1 polymer ?
#
loop_
_entity_poly.entity_id
_entity_poly.type
_entity_poly.pdbx_seq_one_letter_code
_entity_poly.pdbx_strand_id
1 'polypeptide(L)'
;MANNPISQEEARAALAQIDGIEHETQRKHIPTWVYAILGTSVGIMFAGTIIGWKYWWVLFVLIVIACIALAIWDNKRNVRPSMKQPIQEDPKTNWAAALAPFLAMSPIWFVPEGSVVGGVIVGVVVAIVFTAVMVYGEKRR
;
A
#
# COMPACT_ATOMS: atom_id res chain seq x y z
N MET A 1 51.84 6.01 8.95
CA MET A 1 50.47 6.01 8.40
C MET A 1 50.13 7.45 8.08
N ALA A 2 50.05 7.80 6.79
CA ALA A 2 49.81 9.18 6.38
C ALA A 2 48.33 9.54 6.62
N ASN A 3 48.09 10.52 7.50
CA ASN A 3 46.79 11.16 7.63
C ASN A 3 46.67 12.16 6.47
N ASN A 4 46.09 11.73 5.35
CA ASN A 4 45.73 12.67 4.30
C ASN A 4 44.54 13.50 4.80
N PRO A 5 44.68 14.84 4.93
CA PRO A 5 43.56 15.69 5.29
C PRO A 5 42.55 15.65 4.14
N ILE A 6 41.39 15.05 4.38
CA ILE A 6 40.29 15.00 3.43
C ILE A 6 39.91 16.45 3.10
N SER A 7 39.83 16.78 1.81
CA SER A 7 39.44 18.13 1.39
C SER A 7 38.00 18.43 1.81
N GLN A 8 37.70 19.70 2.08
CA GLN A 8 36.35 20.08 2.52
C GLN A 8 35.28 19.73 1.48
N GLU A 9 35.64 19.70 0.20
CA GLU A 9 34.77 19.23 -0.90
C GLU A 9 34.55 17.72 -0.88
N GLU A 10 35.57 16.90 -0.63
CA GLU A 10 35.40 15.45 -0.47
C GLU A 10 34.55 15.11 0.75
N ALA A 11 34.72 15.83 1.86
CA ALA A 11 33.89 15.66 3.04
C ALA A 11 32.42 16.02 2.77
N ARG A 12 32.15 17.09 2.01
CA ARG A 12 30.79 17.46 1.58
C ARG A 12 30.19 16.46 0.60
N ALA A 13 30.97 15.96 -0.35
CA ALA A 13 30.51 14.96 -1.30
C ALA A 13 30.15 13.64 -0.61
N ALA A 14 30.99 13.19 0.34
CA ALA A 14 30.72 12.01 1.15
C ALA A 14 29.48 12.19 2.03
N LEU A 15 29.33 13.35 2.67
CA LEU A 15 28.13 13.66 3.47
C LEU A 15 26.87 13.70 2.61
N ALA A 16 26.90 14.32 1.43
CA ALA A 16 25.77 14.35 0.51
C ALA A 16 25.38 12.95 0.01
N GLN A 17 26.36 12.06 -0.20
CA GLN A 17 26.12 10.68 -0.59
C GLN A 17 25.50 9.87 0.55
N ILE A 18 25.96 10.07 1.78
CA ILE A 18 25.37 9.45 2.98
C ILE A 18 23.95 9.97 3.22
N ASP A 19 23.71 11.28 3.09
CA ASP A 19 22.38 11.90 3.23
C ASP A 19 21.41 11.37 2.16
N GLY A 20 21.89 11.18 0.93
CA GLY A 20 21.13 10.56 -0.16
C GLY A 20 20.73 9.11 0.15
N ILE A 21 21.66 8.31 0.68
CA ILE A 21 21.40 6.92 1.09
C ILE A 21 20.42 6.89 2.28
N GLU A 22 20.54 7.81 3.24
CA GLU A 22 19.63 7.92 4.38
C GLU A 22 18.22 8.35 3.95
N HIS A 23 18.09 9.27 3.01
CA HIS A 23 16.81 9.63 2.39
C HIS A 23 16.17 8.46 1.64
N GLU A 24 16.96 7.67 0.91
CA GLU A 24 16.48 6.47 0.22
C GLU A 24 16.06 5.36 1.19
N THR A 25 16.77 5.18 2.31
CA THR A 25 16.40 4.18 3.33
C THR A 25 15.23 4.61 4.20
N GLN A 26 14.94 5.91 4.33
CA GLN A 26 13.73 6.40 5.01
C GLN A 26 12.45 6.22 4.17
N ARG A 27 12.55 6.02 2.86
CA ARG A 27 11.40 5.63 2.03
C ARG A 27 11.09 4.16 2.27
N LYS A 28 10.21 3.87 3.22
CA LYS A 28 9.73 2.51 3.49
C LYS A 28 8.89 2.03 2.32
N HIS A 29 9.53 1.44 1.31
CA HIS A 29 8.86 0.92 0.12
C HIS A 29 7.89 -0.18 0.52
N ILE A 30 6.58 0.05 0.33
CA ILE A 30 5.58 -0.99 0.54
C ILE A 30 5.68 -1.95 -0.65
N PRO A 31 5.96 -3.25 -0.43
CA PRO A 31 6.18 -4.16 -1.53
C PRO A 31 4.88 -4.42 -2.30
N THR A 32 5.00 -4.54 -3.63
CA THR A 32 3.87 -4.57 -4.57
C THR A 32 2.83 -5.67 -4.27
N TRP A 33 3.27 -6.80 -3.71
CA TRP A 33 2.38 -7.90 -3.35
C TRP A 33 1.37 -7.53 -2.25
N VAL A 34 1.70 -6.57 -1.37
CA VAL A 34 0.77 -6.07 -0.34
C VAL A 34 -0.43 -5.38 -1.00
N TYR A 35 -0.19 -4.57 -2.03
CA TYR A 35 -1.25 -3.94 -2.82
C TYR A 35 -2.08 -4.95 -3.63
N ALA A 36 -1.47 -6.06 -4.05
CA ALA A 36 -2.18 -7.15 -4.69
C ALA A 36 -3.13 -7.86 -3.72
N ILE A 37 -2.69 -8.12 -2.49
CA ILE A 37 -3.55 -8.70 -1.43
C ILE A 37 -4.70 -7.75 -1.09
N LEU A 38 -4.42 -6.45 -0.92
CA LEU A 38 -5.43 -5.44 -0.65
C LEU A 38 -6.43 -5.28 -1.81
N GLY A 39 -5.96 -5.27 -3.06
CA GLY A 39 -6.87 -5.22 -4.20
C GLY A 39 -7.73 -6.47 -4.30
N THR A 40 -7.13 -7.65 -4.12
CA THR A 40 -7.85 -8.93 -4.14
C THR A 40 -8.89 -9.01 -3.04
N SER A 41 -8.60 -8.55 -1.82
CA SER A 41 -9.57 -8.56 -0.71
C SER A 41 -10.77 -7.66 -1.00
N VAL A 42 -10.54 -6.48 -1.57
CA VAL A 42 -11.60 -5.59 -2.04
C VAL A 42 -12.40 -6.27 -3.16
N GLY A 43 -11.74 -6.89 -4.14
CA GLY A 43 -12.42 -7.64 -5.21
C GLY A 43 -13.32 -8.77 -4.68
N ILE A 44 -12.86 -9.53 -3.68
CA ILE A 44 -13.64 -10.60 -3.04
C ILE A 44 -14.86 -10.02 -2.31
N MET A 45 -14.74 -8.85 -1.67
CA MET A 45 -15.87 -8.17 -1.05
C MET A 45 -16.95 -7.81 -2.08
N PHE A 46 -16.55 -7.27 -3.24
CA PHE A 46 -17.46 -6.94 -4.33
C PHE A 46 -18.14 -8.17 -4.93
N ALA A 47 -17.37 -9.22 -5.22
CA ALA A 47 -17.92 -10.48 -5.69
C ALA A 47 -18.89 -11.09 -4.66
N GLY A 48 -18.51 -11.12 -3.39
CA GLY A 48 -19.35 -11.67 -2.30
C GLY A 48 -20.67 -10.93 -2.13
N THR A 49 -20.66 -9.61 -2.32
CA THR A 49 -21.86 -8.77 -2.26
C THR A 49 -22.80 -9.06 -3.43
N ILE A 50 -22.30 -9.10 -4.66
CA ILE A 50 -23.10 -9.37 -5.86
C ILE A 50 -23.66 -10.80 -5.86
N ILE A 51 -22.86 -11.78 -5.42
CA ILE A 51 -23.25 -13.19 -5.37
C ILE A 51 -24.29 -13.46 -4.26
N GLY A 52 -24.46 -12.54 -3.31
CA GLY A 52 -25.31 -12.76 -2.14
C GLY A 52 -24.70 -13.76 -1.16
N TRP A 53 -23.37 -13.87 -1.13
CA TRP A 53 -22.68 -14.83 -0.26
C TRP A 53 -22.79 -14.41 1.21
N LYS A 54 -23.70 -15.02 1.97
CA LYS A 54 -24.06 -14.65 3.35
C LYS A 54 -22.89 -14.39 4.32
N TYR A 55 -21.73 -15.02 4.12
CA TYR A 55 -20.58 -14.94 5.03
C TYR A 55 -19.34 -14.29 4.40
N TRP A 56 -19.49 -13.56 3.28
CA TRP A 56 -18.37 -12.85 2.64
C TRP A 56 -17.67 -11.89 3.62
N TRP A 57 -18.43 -11.28 4.53
CA TRP A 57 -17.94 -10.33 5.53
C TRP A 57 -17.01 -10.98 6.56
N VAL A 58 -17.16 -12.28 6.85
CA VAL A 58 -16.27 -13.00 7.78
C VAL A 58 -14.85 -13.05 7.19
N LEU A 59 -14.74 -13.39 5.91
CA LEU A 59 -13.46 -13.44 5.22
C LEU A 59 -12.83 -12.05 5.14
N PHE A 60 -13.63 -11.01 4.90
CA PHE A 60 -13.16 -9.62 4.92
C PHE A 60 -12.60 -9.22 6.29
N VAL A 61 -13.32 -9.50 7.38
CA VAL A 61 -12.86 -9.21 8.76
C VAL A 61 -11.56 -9.95 9.08
N LEU A 62 -11.45 -11.22 8.70
CA LEU A 62 -10.21 -12.00 8.91
C LEU A 62 -9.01 -11.38 8.18
N ILE A 63 -9.21 -10.87 6.96
CA ILE A 63 -8.15 -10.19 6.21
C ILE A 63 -7.73 -8.90 6.92
N VAL A 64 -8.68 -8.09 7.40
CA VAL A 64 -8.36 -6.86 8.14
C VAL A 64 -7.55 -7.18 9.41
N ILE A 65 -7.96 -8.19 10.17
CA ILE A 65 -7.23 -8.64 11.37
C ILE A 65 -5.82 -9.10 10.99
N ALA A 66 -5.68 -9.89 9.94
CA ALA A 66 -4.37 -10.37 9.46
C ALA A 66 -3.47 -9.21 9.03
N CYS A 67 -3.99 -8.20 8.31
CA CYS A 67 -3.25 -7.01 7.92
C CYS A 67 -2.76 -6.20 9.14
N ILE A 68 -3.62 -6.01 10.15
CA ILE A 68 -3.25 -5.32 11.39
C ILE A 68 -2.17 -6.11 12.14
N ALA A 69 -2.33 -7.44 12.26
CA ALA A 69 -1.35 -8.30 12.91
C ALA A 69 0.01 -8.25 12.20
N LEU A 70 0.03 -8.27 10.87
CA LEU A 70 1.24 -8.11 10.06
C LEU A 70 1.89 -6.74 10.26
N ALA A 71 1.10 -5.67 10.27
CA ALA A 71 1.62 -4.32 10.52
C ALA A 71 2.25 -4.19 11.92
N ILE A 72 1.62 -4.76 12.94
CA ILE A 72 2.16 -4.78 14.31
C ILE A 72 3.44 -5.63 14.36
N TRP A 73 3.46 -6.79 13.70
CA TRP A 73 4.63 -7.67 13.68
C TRP A 73 5.82 -7.05 12.96
N ASP A 74 5.59 -6.41 11.81
CA ASP A 74 6.61 -5.65 11.08
C ASP A 74 7.13 -4.47 11.91
N ASN A 75 6.23 -3.71 12.55
CA ASN A 75 6.61 -2.60 13.41
C ASN A 75 7.50 -3.11 14.56
N LYS A 76 7.13 -4.21 15.24
CA LYS A 76 7.93 -4.81 16.32
C LYS A 76 9.28 -5.38 15.87
N ARG A 77 9.40 -5.89 14.64
CA ARG A 77 10.68 -6.40 14.11
C ARG A 77 11.61 -5.30 13.59
N ASN A 78 11.05 -4.16 13.17
CA ASN A 78 11.80 -3.03 12.61
C ASN A 78 12.05 -1.88 13.60
N VAL A 79 11.83 -2.08 14.92
CA VAL A 79 12.18 -1.05 15.91
C VAL A 79 13.70 -1.01 16.13
N ARG A 80 14.39 -0.08 15.47
CA ARG A 80 15.56 0.57 16.08
C ARG A 80 15.04 1.68 17.01
N PRO A 81 15.57 1.86 18.24
CA PRO A 81 15.16 2.94 19.12
C PRO A 81 15.35 4.27 18.39
N SER A 82 14.29 5.06 18.30
CA SER A 82 14.25 6.28 17.50
C SER A 82 15.29 7.30 17.99
N MET A 83 16.33 7.57 17.20
CA MET A 83 16.78 8.95 17.05
C MET A 83 15.64 9.70 16.37
N LYS A 84 15.31 10.90 16.88
CA LYS A 84 14.19 11.72 16.39
C LYS A 84 14.22 11.76 14.86
N GLN A 85 13.31 11.04 14.21
CA GLN A 85 13.16 11.12 12.76
C GLN A 85 12.75 12.55 12.42
N PRO A 86 13.33 13.18 11.40
CA PRO A 86 12.79 14.42 10.87
C PRO A 86 11.31 14.18 10.54
N ILE A 87 10.46 15.16 10.86
CA ILE A 87 9.01 15.08 10.64
C ILE A 87 8.81 14.91 9.13
N GLN A 88 8.48 13.69 8.73
CA GLN A 88 8.19 13.36 7.34
C GLN A 88 6.91 14.12 6.97
N GLU A 89 6.96 14.94 5.91
CA GLU A 89 5.78 15.66 5.43
C GLU A 89 4.64 14.67 5.21
N ASP A 90 3.45 15.03 5.71
CA ASP A 90 2.28 14.18 5.57
C ASP A 90 2.06 13.81 4.10
N PRO A 91 1.67 12.55 3.81
CA PRO A 91 1.24 12.17 2.46
C PRO A 91 0.33 13.24 1.85
N LYS A 92 0.72 13.80 0.71
CA LYS A 92 -0.25 14.51 -0.12
C LYS A 92 -1.39 13.53 -0.44
N THR A 93 -2.61 13.88 -0.07
CA THR A 93 -3.78 13.03 -0.26
C THR A 93 -3.88 12.59 -1.72
N ASN A 94 -3.73 11.29 -1.96
CA ASN A 94 -3.94 10.72 -3.27
C ASN A 94 -5.44 10.67 -3.55
N TRP A 95 -5.99 11.73 -4.14
CA TRP A 95 -7.41 11.83 -4.50
C TRP A 95 -7.90 10.69 -5.39
N ALA A 96 -7.04 10.13 -6.25
CA ALA A 96 -7.38 8.96 -7.05
C ALA A 96 -7.59 7.71 -6.18
N ALA A 97 -6.74 7.50 -5.17
CA ALA A 97 -6.93 6.43 -4.20
C ALA A 97 -8.12 6.69 -3.28
N ALA A 98 -8.41 7.95 -2.92
CA ALA A 98 -9.56 8.31 -2.10
C ALA A 98 -10.91 8.14 -2.81
N LEU A 99 -10.96 8.38 -4.13
CA LEU A 99 -12.16 8.25 -4.95
C LEU A 99 -12.34 6.86 -5.59
N ALA A 100 -11.29 6.02 -5.61
CA ALA A 100 -11.36 4.66 -6.14
C ALA A 100 -12.51 3.81 -5.55
N PRO A 101 -12.84 3.87 -4.23
CA PRO A 101 -13.97 3.13 -3.67
C PRO A 101 -15.32 3.55 -4.25
N PHE A 102 -15.51 4.83 -4.56
CA PHE A 102 -16.76 5.35 -5.13
C PHE A 102 -16.97 4.87 -6.57
N LEU A 103 -15.90 4.88 -7.38
CA LEU A 103 -15.95 4.33 -8.74
C LEU A 103 -16.10 2.80 -8.73
N ALA A 104 -15.48 2.13 -7.77
CA ALA A 104 -15.60 0.69 -7.61
C ALA A 104 -17.01 0.26 -7.19
N MET A 105 -17.83 1.13 -6.58
CA MET A 105 -19.23 0.85 -6.21
C MET A 105 -20.21 0.81 -7.39
N SER A 106 -19.94 1.54 -8.47
CA SER A 106 -20.85 1.63 -9.62
C SER A 106 -21.19 0.27 -10.29
N PRO A 107 -20.25 -0.67 -10.49
CA PRO A 107 -20.51 -1.97 -11.09
C PRO A 107 -21.55 -2.83 -10.35
N ILE A 108 -21.72 -2.66 -9.03
CA ILE A 108 -22.72 -3.42 -8.26
C ILE A 108 -24.14 -3.16 -8.80
N TRP A 109 -24.40 -1.95 -9.31
CA TRP A 109 -25.72 -1.52 -9.77
C TRP A 109 -26.07 -2.03 -11.17
N PHE A 110 -25.06 -2.46 -11.93
CA PHE A 110 -25.22 -2.92 -13.32
C PHE A 110 -25.23 -4.45 -13.44
N VAL A 111 -24.91 -5.18 -12.36
CA VAL A 111 -24.89 -6.64 -12.35
C VAL A 111 -26.09 -7.18 -11.59
N PRO A 112 -26.86 -8.13 -12.16
CA PRO A 112 -27.95 -8.77 -11.46
C PRO A 112 -27.49 -9.41 -10.15
N GLU A 113 -28.22 -9.14 -9.07
CA GLU A 113 -28.00 -9.78 -7.77
C GLU A 113 -28.10 -11.31 -7.90
N GLY A 114 -27.18 -12.02 -7.24
CA GLY A 114 -27.06 -13.48 -7.31
C GLY A 114 -26.28 -14.00 -8.53
N SER A 115 -25.84 -13.13 -9.44
CA SER A 115 -25.04 -13.55 -10.60
C SER A 115 -23.61 -13.93 -10.19
N VAL A 116 -23.31 -15.24 -10.21
CA VAL A 116 -21.96 -15.76 -9.95
C VAL A 116 -20.95 -15.25 -10.96
N VAL A 117 -21.28 -15.33 -12.25
CA VAL A 117 -20.38 -14.90 -13.32
C VAL A 117 -20.16 -13.38 -13.28
N GLY A 118 -21.23 -12.61 -13.08
CA GLY A 118 -21.13 -11.15 -12.98
C GLY A 118 -20.34 -10.70 -11.74
N GLY A 119 -20.58 -11.33 -10.59
CA GLY A 119 -19.84 -11.05 -9.36
C GLY A 119 -18.35 -11.35 -9.48
N VAL A 120 -17.98 -12.47 -10.12
CA VAL A 120 -16.57 -12.82 -10.36
C VAL A 120 -15.90 -11.80 -11.29
N ILE A 121 -16.54 -11.43 -12.40
CA ILE A 121 -15.99 -10.44 -13.34
C ILE A 121 -15.77 -9.10 -12.64
N VAL A 122 -16.78 -8.60 -11.92
CA VAL A 122 -16.65 -7.34 -11.17
C VAL A 122 -15.56 -7.44 -10.11
N GLY A 123 -15.51 -8.52 -9.34
CA GLY A 123 -14.51 -8.71 -8.30
C GLY A 123 -13.08 -8.68 -8.86
N VAL A 124 -12.84 -9.34 -9.99
CA VAL A 124 -11.52 -9.34 -10.66
C VAL A 124 -11.17 -7.96 -11.19
N VAL A 125 -12.10 -7.27 -11.86
CA VAL A 125 -11.88 -5.93 -12.39
C VAL A 125 -11.56 -4.95 -11.27
N VAL A 126 -12.34 -4.96 -10.19
CA VAL A 126 -12.12 -4.12 -9.01
C VAL A 126 -10.75 -4.41 -8.41
N ALA A 127 -10.38 -5.68 -8.23
CA ALA A 127 -9.07 -6.04 -7.68
C ALA A 127 -7.92 -5.46 -8.51
N ILE A 128 -7.97 -5.62 -9.84
CA ILE A 128 -6.94 -5.12 -10.75
C ILE A 128 -6.85 -3.59 -10.68
N VAL A 129 -7.99 -2.89 -10.77
CA VAL A 129 -8.03 -1.42 -10.74
C VAL A 129 -7.51 -0.90 -9.41
N PHE A 130 -7.94 -1.48 -8.28
CA PHE A 130 -7.53 -1.02 -6.96
C PHE A 130 -6.04 -1.23 -6.74
N THR A 131 -5.49 -2.41 -7.10
CA THR A 131 -4.06 -2.66 -7.05
C THR A 131 -3.29 -1.70 -7.95
N ALA A 132 -3.75 -1.45 -9.18
CA ALA A 132 -3.08 -0.53 -10.10
C ALA A 132 -3.04 0.91 -9.55
N VAL A 133 -4.16 1.41 -8.99
CA VAL A 133 -4.22 2.75 -8.38
C VAL A 133 -3.28 2.87 -7.19
N MET A 134 -3.21 1.86 -6.32
CA MET A 134 -2.31 1.88 -5.16
C MET A 134 -0.83 1.81 -5.59
N VAL A 135 -0.48 0.93 -6.53
CA VAL A 135 0.89 0.81 -7.05
C VAL A 135 1.33 2.08 -7.77
N TYR A 136 0.44 2.68 -8.56
CA TYR A 136 0.72 3.93 -9.26
C TYR A 136 0.82 5.12 -8.28
N GLY A 137 -0.01 5.12 -7.24
CA GLY A 137 0.05 6.10 -6.15
C GLY A 137 1.38 6.07 -5.41
N GLU A 138 1.87 4.87 -5.08
CA GLU A 138 3.17 4.70 -4.42
C GLU A 138 4.32 5.17 -5.31
N LYS A 139 4.28 4.87 -6.61
CA LYS A 139 5.32 5.32 -7.57
C LYS A 139 5.37 6.84 -7.78
N ARG A 140 4.27 7.57 -7.50
CA ARG A 140 4.19 9.03 -7.65
C ARG A 140 4.56 9.81 -6.38
N ARG A 141 4.88 9.10 -5.30
CA ARG A 141 5.21 9.67 -3.98
C ARG A 141 6.72 9.66 -3.76
#